data_AF-A0A2N4UWG1-F1
#
_entry.id   AF-A0A2N4UWG1-F1
#
_cell.length_a   1.000
_cell.length_b   1.000
_cell.length_c   1.000
_cell.angle_alpha   90.00
_cell.angle_beta   90.00
_cell.angle_gamma   90.00
#
_symmetry.space_group_name_H-M   'P 1'
#
loop_
_entity.id
_entity.type
_entity.pdbx_description
1 polymer ?
#
loop_
_entity_poly.entity_id
_entity_poly.type
_entity_poly.pdbx_seq_one_letter_code
_entity_poly.pdbx_strand_id
1 'polypeptide(L)'
;MSSIDYEIGKHKPLIIVPCSNNKTAKHSLAIEMYDGKIINQLKHLHQLADIAVLSAKYGLIDANEKIDTYNERLHKRKSKGAEALTDEFVAKHMASFENLMRSYVHHKVMGKRKIRRTVYVLLPFDYLNVLDAMLKIAPQSLTNSFDFIISRQHRGIGDLIGYASKLEKELKAPQNPTLFRSCVANLDEAIGYMMSGQDMGISLHYVNETKNLSIFQYIIQAAEAGYKIFVDTGLISALNKGCKMTSSIEIYEHYQQILKLVRPSARKNFYFVLNDNPMDHEKQRNELIAHRAQIRNIAKHANVILPVHQYAVDDIVDHATKMLDSLGIKDVILGIPTRSIKMPDGKPIALTNNNILKLLSAKRGKNDYLFSRTHCLGMSECNPKFNHMHNFLKMFGVEQYFDAVRTSSIFTSGQKGYVKKADVRRERMITRVEKSEYFLSHIEDDTDFPITEIAIEMIKDNPCNFAKTWNEQCQRMIQKPEPYKIAESNDEWDVENSFYFILANAKNKVGAILKRLLWLNYTNMDDSSVSSTEVRSEIITELFSRERRAVQLNIF
;
A
#
# COMPACT_ATOMS: atom_id res chain seq x y z
N MET A 1 13.60 4.56 15.65
CA MET A 1 12.95 3.23 15.80
C MET A 1 11.51 3.47 16.21
N SER A 2 10.55 3.33 15.29
CA SER A 2 9.18 3.82 15.50
C SER A 2 8.22 2.70 15.96
N SER A 3 7.09 3.06 16.57
CA SER A 3 6.03 2.24 17.21
C SER A 3 5.32 1.07 16.48
N ILE A 4 5.70 0.64 15.27
CA ILE A 4 5.11 -0.44 14.43
C ILE A 4 6.19 -1.50 14.21
N ASP A 5 7.48 -1.15 14.26
CA ASP A 5 8.57 -2.11 14.44
C ASP A 5 8.42 -2.74 15.83
N TYR A 6 7.86 -1.96 16.78
CA TYR A 6 7.44 -2.44 18.10
C TYR A 6 6.11 -3.23 18.10
N GLU A 7 5.26 -3.13 17.06
CA GLU A 7 3.97 -3.85 17.00
C GLU A 7 3.95 -5.03 16.02
N ILE A 8 4.70 -5.00 14.92
CA ILE A 8 4.94 -6.14 14.01
C ILE A 8 5.75 -7.21 14.73
N GLY A 9 6.57 -6.83 15.72
CA GLY A 9 7.31 -7.75 16.59
C GLY A 9 6.49 -8.61 17.56
N LYS A 10 5.14 -8.49 17.61
CA LYS A 10 4.30 -9.26 18.56
C LYS A 10 3.42 -10.36 17.96
N HIS A 11 3.37 -10.55 16.65
CA HIS A 11 2.61 -11.66 16.07
C HIS A 11 3.51 -12.57 15.25
N LYS A 12 4.19 -13.47 15.95
CA LYS A 12 4.93 -14.57 15.34
C LYS A 12 4.00 -15.32 14.38
N PRO A 13 4.34 -15.47 13.09
CA PRO A 13 3.59 -16.37 12.23
C PRO A 13 3.63 -17.79 12.77
N LEU A 14 2.63 -18.58 12.44
CA LEU A 14 2.64 -20.02 12.70
C LEU A 14 3.20 -20.74 11.47
N ILE A 15 4.07 -21.72 11.67
CA ILE A 15 4.58 -22.58 10.60
C ILE A 15 4.16 -24.02 10.89
N ILE A 16 3.41 -24.62 9.96
CA ILE A 16 3.00 -26.02 10.02
C ILE A 16 3.93 -26.85 9.13
N VAL A 17 4.60 -27.82 9.73
CA VAL A 17 5.59 -28.71 9.08
C VAL A 17 5.23 -30.18 9.30
N PRO A 18 5.68 -31.12 8.45
CA PRO A 18 5.37 -32.53 8.62
C PRO A 18 6.28 -33.14 9.69
N CYS A 19 5.82 -34.20 10.35
CA CYS A 19 6.73 -35.08 11.08
C CYS A 19 7.71 -35.82 10.14
N SER A 20 8.81 -36.33 10.69
CA SER A 20 9.79 -37.14 9.95
C SER A 20 9.77 -38.61 10.38
N ASN A 21 10.16 -39.49 9.46
CA ASN A 21 10.36 -40.90 9.76
C ASN A 21 11.54 -41.10 10.72
N ASN A 22 12.64 -40.40 10.44
CA ASN A 22 13.79 -40.36 11.32
C ASN A 22 13.40 -39.61 12.60
N LYS A 23 13.51 -40.31 13.72
CA LYS A 23 13.23 -39.78 15.05
C LYS A 23 14.34 -40.19 15.99
N THR A 24 14.65 -39.36 16.97
CA THR A 24 15.51 -39.77 18.08
C THR A 24 14.80 -40.81 18.95
N ALA A 25 15.56 -41.74 19.54
CA ALA A 25 15.03 -42.86 20.32
C ALA A 25 14.54 -42.50 21.74
N LYS A 26 14.23 -41.23 22.01
CA LYS A 26 13.94 -40.71 23.36
C LYS A 26 12.64 -39.91 23.37
N HIS A 27 11.95 -39.94 24.52
CA HIS A 27 10.89 -39.00 24.84
C HIS A 27 11.46 -37.58 24.90
N SER A 28 11.01 -36.70 24.00
CA SER A 28 11.55 -35.35 23.85
C SER A 28 10.49 -34.41 23.25
N LEU A 29 10.82 -33.12 23.18
CA LEU A 29 10.00 -32.15 22.45
C LEU A 29 9.87 -32.57 20.98
N ALA A 30 8.70 -32.35 20.38
CA ALA A 30 8.44 -32.71 18.99
C ALA A 30 9.48 -32.11 18.02
N ILE A 31 9.87 -30.86 18.23
CA ILE A 31 10.86 -30.15 17.41
C ILE A 31 12.27 -30.72 17.49
N GLU A 32 12.61 -31.36 18.60
CA GLU A 32 13.90 -32.01 18.82
C GLU A 32 13.87 -33.47 18.36
N MET A 33 12.70 -34.12 18.45
CA MET A 33 12.52 -35.51 18.08
C MET A 33 12.68 -35.73 16.58
N TYR A 34 12.06 -34.88 15.77
CA TYR A 34 11.96 -35.08 14.33
C TYR A 34 13.22 -34.60 13.58
N ASP A 35 14.03 -35.55 13.09
CA ASP A 35 15.22 -35.28 12.29
C ASP A 35 14.89 -35.15 10.78
N GLY A 36 13.99 -34.22 10.47
CA GLY A 36 13.59 -33.89 9.10
C GLY A 36 14.30 -32.63 8.59
N LYS A 37 14.67 -32.59 7.29
CA LYS A 37 15.35 -31.42 6.69
C LYS A 37 14.60 -30.10 6.90
N ILE A 38 13.27 -30.09 6.76
CA ILE A 38 12.45 -28.89 6.96
C ILE A 38 12.46 -28.44 8.42
N ILE A 39 12.26 -29.37 9.37
CA ILE A 39 12.28 -29.07 10.81
C ILE A 39 13.66 -28.57 11.23
N ASN A 40 14.73 -29.24 10.79
CA ASN A 40 16.10 -28.83 11.07
C ASN A 40 16.44 -27.44 10.54
N GLN A 41 15.84 -27.02 9.42
CA GLN A 41 16.00 -25.68 8.85
C GLN A 41 15.25 -24.60 9.66
N LEU A 42 14.17 -24.96 10.37
CA LEU A 42 13.28 -23.97 10.99
C LEU A 42 13.35 -23.97 12.51
N LYS A 43 13.93 -24.99 13.14
CA LYS A 43 13.89 -25.18 14.61
C LYS A 43 14.54 -24.05 15.41
N HIS A 44 15.53 -23.36 14.86
CA HIS A 44 16.14 -22.19 15.51
C HIS A 44 15.31 -20.91 15.43
N LEU A 45 14.17 -20.93 14.70
CA LEU A 45 13.30 -19.76 14.53
C LEU A 45 12.23 -19.60 15.62
N HIS A 46 12.31 -20.34 16.72
CA HIS A 46 11.35 -20.25 17.84
C HIS A 46 11.16 -18.82 18.40
N GLN A 47 12.14 -17.94 18.23
CA GLN A 47 12.03 -16.53 18.61
C GLN A 47 11.25 -15.68 17.60
N LEU A 48 11.17 -16.12 16.34
CA LEU A 48 10.60 -15.38 15.22
C LEU A 48 9.27 -15.97 14.72
N ALA A 49 9.02 -17.25 14.95
CA ALA A 49 7.81 -17.97 14.54
C ALA A 49 7.44 -19.04 15.57
N ASP A 50 6.13 -19.34 15.67
CA ASP A 50 5.68 -20.55 16.34
C ASP A 50 5.64 -21.70 15.33
N ILE A 51 5.92 -22.92 15.78
CA ILE A 51 6.00 -24.09 14.92
C ILE A 51 5.01 -25.13 15.45
N ALA A 52 4.21 -25.68 14.55
CA ALA A 52 3.37 -26.83 14.81
C ALA A 52 3.74 -27.97 13.86
N VAL A 53 3.69 -29.20 14.37
CA VAL A 53 4.04 -30.39 13.59
C VAL A 53 2.79 -31.20 13.33
N LEU A 54 2.50 -31.49 12.06
CA LEU A 54 1.47 -32.45 11.71
C LEU A 54 2.07 -33.86 11.78
N SER A 55 1.72 -34.59 12.83
CA SER A 55 2.19 -35.92 13.19
C SER A 55 1.20 -37.00 12.76
N ALA A 56 1.74 -38.10 12.21
CA ALA A 56 0.96 -39.26 11.82
C ALA A 56 0.33 -40.06 12.97
N LYS A 57 0.77 -39.86 14.22
CA LYS A 57 0.20 -40.54 15.41
C LYS A 57 -0.64 -39.60 16.27
N TYR A 58 -0.16 -38.36 16.41
CA TYR A 58 -0.68 -37.40 17.39
C TYR A 58 -1.55 -36.30 16.77
N GLY A 59 -1.68 -36.23 15.44
CA GLY A 59 -2.37 -35.13 14.77
C GLY A 59 -1.50 -33.87 14.73
N LEU A 60 -2.12 -32.69 14.73
CA LEU A 60 -1.38 -31.43 14.81
C LEU A 60 -1.00 -31.15 16.27
N ILE A 61 0.31 -31.01 16.54
CA ILE A 61 0.88 -30.79 17.87
C ILE A 61 1.78 -29.55 17.90
N ASP A 62 1.93 -28.94 19.07
CA ASP A 62 2.90 -27.85 19.28
C ASP A 62 4.33 -28.41 19.17
N ALA A 63 5.25 -27.64 18.59
CA ALA A 63 6.66 -28.01 18.51
C ALA A 63 7.31 -28.32 19.88
N ASN A 64 6.82 -27.71 20.96
CA ASN A 64 7.29 -27.90 22.32
C ASN A 64 6.50 -28.98 23.09
N GLU A 65 5.62 -29.70 22.43
CA GLU A 65 4.93 -30.83 23.05
C GLU A 65 5.89 -32.01 23.20
N LYS A 66 5.95 -32.62 24.40
CA LYS A 66 6.75 -33.82 24.62
C LYS A 66 6.00 -35.04 24.10
N ILE A 67 6.65 -35.82 23.26
CA ILE A 67 6.06 -37.00 22.63
C ILE A 67 6.97 -38.21 22.76
N ASP A 68 6.39 -39.41 22.63
CA ASP A 68 7.13 -40.67 22.57
C ASP A 68 7.52 -41.02 21.14
N THR A 69 8.63 -41.74 20.98
CA THR A 69 9.04 -42.27 19.68
C THR A 69 7.96 -43.23 19.15
N TYR A 70 7.69 -43.15 17.84
CA TYR A 70 6.72 -44.00 17.18
C TYR A 70 7.08 -44.23 15.71
N ASN A 71 6.57 -45.32 15.12
CA ASN A 71 6.88 -45.75 13.76
C ASN A 71 5.66 -45.69 12.80
N GLU A 72 4.65 -44.90 13.15
CA GLU A 72 3.48 -44.68 12.30
C GLU A 72 3.78 -43.66 11.20
N ARG A 73 3.17 -43.88 10.04
CA ARG A 73 3.21 -42.98 8.88
C ARG A 73 1.79 -42.72 8.41
N LEU A 74 1.54 -41.51 7.94
CA LEU A 74 0.30 -41.19 7.26
C LEU A 74 0.15 -42.06 6.01
N HIS A 75 -1.08 -42.45 5.68
CA HIS A 75 -1.36 -43.17 4.45
C HIS A 75 -1.05 -42.31 3.22
N LYS A 76 -0.73 -42.97 2.11
CA LYS A 76 -0.51 -42.28 0.83
C LYS A 76 -1.84 -41.79 0.28
N ARG A 77 -1.93 -40.56 -0.22
CA ARG A 77 -3.18 -40.02 -0.78
C ARG A 77 -3.78 -40.83 -1.94
N LYS A 78 -2.96 -41.64 -2.62
CA LYS A 78 -3.37 -42.48 -3.77
C LYS A 78 -3.61 -43.95 -3.40
N SER A 79 -3.56 -44.32 -2.11
CA SER A 79 -3.84 -45.71 -1.71
C SER A 79 -5.32 -46.03 -1.88
N LYS A 80 -5.63 -47.31 -2.10
CA LYS A 80 -7.02 -47.79 -2.07
C LYS A 80 -7.62 -47.49 -0.68
N GLY A 81 -8.80 -46.88 -0.63
CA GLY A 81 -9.45 -46.47 0.62
C GLY A 81 -8.84 -45.23 1.30
N ALA A 82 -8.00 -44.44 0.61
CA ALA A 82 -7.35 -43.26 1.20
C ALA A 82 -8.34 -42.21 1.74
N GLU A 83 -9.54 -42.10 1.16
CA GLU A 83 -10.58 -41.18 1.65
C GLU A 83 -11.08 -41.61 3.03
N ALA A 84 -11.52 -42.87 3.19
CA ALA A 84 -11.96 -43.40 4.49
C ALA A 84 -10.86 -43.33 5.56
N LEU A 85 -9.60 -43.62 5.21
CA LEU A 85 -8.46 -43.46 6.13
C LEU A 85 -8.21 -42.00 6.51
N THR A 86 -8.46 -41.06 5.59
CA THR A 86 -8.38 -39.62 5.87
C THR A 86 -9.48 -39.22 6.85
N ASP A 87 -10.71 -39.68 6.62
CA ASP A 87 -11.86 -39.37 7.46
C ASP A 87 -11.69 -39.94 8.87
N GLU A 88 -11.20 -41.17 9.00
CA GLU A 88 -10.88 -41.79 10.29
C GLU A 88 -9.81 -40.99 11.04
N PHE A 89 -8.73 -40.58 10.35
CA PHE A 89 -7.69 -39.76 10.94
C PHE A 89 -8.23 -38.41 11.40
N VAL A 90 -9.03 -37.75 10.57
CA VAL A 90 -9.64 -36.45 10.89
C VAL A 90 -10.57 -36.59 12.09
N ALA A 91 -11.47 -37.58 12.10
CA ALA A 91 -12.38 -37.83 13.21
C ALA A 91 -11.63 -38.04 14.54
N LYS A 92 -10.52 -38.77 14.51
CA LYS A 92 -9.67 -39.02 15.68
C LYS A 92 -8.97 -37.75 16.20
N HIS A 93 -8.53 -36.87 15.32
CA HIS A 93 -7.62 -35.76 15.67
C HIS A 93 -8.25 -34.35 15.57
N MET A 94 -9.51 -34.23 15.17
CA MET A 94 -10.15 -32.93 14.94
C MET A 94 -10.24 -32.09 16.21
N ALA A 95 -10.63 -32.70 17.34
CA ALA A 95 -10.76 -31.98 18.61
C ALA A 95 -9.41 -31.38 19.08
N SER A 96 -8.33 -32.15 18.98
CA SER A 96 -6.97 -31.67 19.28
C SER A 96 -6.52 -30.59 18.31
N PHE A 97 -6.82 -30.75 17.01
CA PHE A 97 -6.51 -29.74 15.98
C PHE A 97 -7.20 -28.41 16.30
N GLU A 98 -8.50 -28.43 16.62
CA GLU A 98 -9.23 -27.22 16.97
C GLU A 98 -8.68 -26.56 18.23
N ASN A 99 -8.42 -27.34 19.28
CA ASN A 99 -7.92 -26.83 20.55
C ASN A 99 -6.56 -26.14 20.37
N LEU A 100 -5.64 -26.78 19.63
CA LEU A 100 -4.34 -26.20 19.34
C LEU A 100 -4.45 -24.96 18.43
N MET A 101 -5.24 -25.02 17.36
CA MET A 101 -5.42 -23.86 16.50
C MET A 101 -6.05 -22.70 17.27
N ARG A 102 -7.02 -22.95 18.18
CA ARG A 102 -7.59 -21.91 19.06
C ARG A 102 -6.56 -21.30 19.99
N SER A 103 -5.59 -22.07 20.51
CA SER A 103 -4.53 -21.52 21.37
C SER A 103 -3.62 -20.53 20.61
N TYR A 104 -3.46 -20.73 19.30
CA TYR A 104 -2.72 -19.81 18.43
C TYR A 104 -3.52 -18.60 17.95
N VAL A 105 -4.81 -18.52 18.26
CA VAL A 105 -5.63 -17.37 17.90
C VAL A 105 -5.24 -16.18 18.78
N HIS A 106 -4.45 -15.27 18.23
CA HIS A 106 -4.22 -13.96 18.85
C HIS A 106 -5.12 -12.93 18.19
N HIS A 107 -6.15 -12.48 18.89
CA HIS A 107 -6.99 -11.38 18.43
C HIS A 107 -6.39 -10.05 18.87
N LYS A 108 -5.78 -9.32 17.93
CA LYS A 108 -5.56 -7.88 18.08
C LYS A 108 -6.54 -7.13 17.19
N VAL A 109 -7.28 -6.21 17.80
CA VAL A 109 -8.21 -5.32 17.13
C VAL A 109 -7.47 -4.00 16.88
N MET A 110 -7.10 -3.73 15.63
CA MET A 110 -6.59 -2.42 15.20
C MET A 110 -7.74 -1.68 14.53
N GLY A 111 -8.45 -0.85 15.29
CA GLY A 111 -9.69 -0.20 14.83
C GLY A 111 -10.83 -1.20 14.60
N LYS A 112 -11.54 -1.12 13.46
CA LYS A 112 -12.64 -2.05 13.13
C LYS A 112 -12.19 -3.35 12.44
N ARG A 113 -10.89 -3.57 12.22
CA ARG A 113 -10.38 -4.74 11.48
C ARG A 113 -9.69 -5.72 12.42
N LYS A 114 -10.18 -6.96 12.38
CA LYS A 114 -9.57 -8.12 13.05
C LYS A 114 -8.37 -8.58 12.20
N ILE A 115 -7.16 -8.50 12.76
CA ILE A 115 -5.96 -8.98 12.07
C ILE A 115 -5.96 -10.51 12.11
N ARG A 116 -5.83 -11.14 10.94
CA ARG A 116 -5.68 -12.59 10.82
C ARG A 116 -4.23 -12.98 11.04
N ARG A 117 -3.99 -14.04 11.78
CA ARG A 117 -2.63 -14.56 11.98
C ARG A 117 -2.16 -15.33 10.75
N THR A 118 -0.98 -15.01 10.23
CA THR A 118 -0.41 -15.73 9.09
C THR A 118 0.02 -17.14 9.48
N VAL A 119 -0.36 -18.13 8.67
CA VAL A 119 0.01 -19.54 8.84
C VAL A 119 0.70 -20.03 7.57
N TYR A 120 1.99 -20.32 7.65
CA TYR A 120 2.74 -20.94 6.56
C TYR A 120 2.65 -22.45 6.67
N VAL A 121 2.18 -23.13 5.61
CA VAL A 121 2.02 -24.58 5.59
C VAL A 121 3.00 -25.17 4.57
N LEU A 122 3.98 -25.92 5.08
CA LEU A 122 5.05 -26.56 4.31
C LEU A 122 4.92 -28.08 4.39
N LEU A 123 3.81 -28.63 3.87
CA LEU A 123 3.47 -30.05 3.99
C LEU A 123 3.61 -30.80 2.65
N PRO A 124 4.15 -32.04 2.65
CA PRO A 124 4.02 -32.97 1.54
C PRO A 124 2.56 -33.30 1.24
N PHE A 125 2.26 -33.71 0.00
CA PHE A 125 0.88 -33.98 -0.44
C PHE A 125 0.06 -34.92 0.45
N ASP A 126 0.67 -35.96 1.02
CA ASP A 126 -0.05 -36.90 1.90
C ASP A 126 -0.54 -36.19 3.18
N TYR A 127 0.34 -35.41 3.82
CA TYR A 127 0.01 -34.59 5.00
C TYR A 127 -0.94 -33.45 4.66
N LEU A 128 -0.74 -32.81 3.51
CA LEU A 128 -1.58 -31.71 3.06
C LEU A 128 -3.03 -32.17 2.82
N ASN A 129 -3.23 -33.39 2.30
CA ASN A 129 -4.57 -33.95 2.10
C ASN A 129 -5.36 -34.04 3.41
N VAL A 130 -4.71 -34.50 4.48
CA VAL A 130 -5.32 -34.56 5.81
C VAL A 130 -5.58 -33.17 6.38
N LEU A 131 -4.61 -32.24 6.28
CA LEU A 131 -4.82 -30.87 6.74
C LEU A 131 -5.97 -30.19 6.00
N ASP A 132 -6.09 -30.39 4.69
CA ASP A 132 -7.19 -29.86 3.88
C ASP A 132 -8.54 -30.40 4.35
N ALA A 133 -8.63 -31.70 4.66
CA ALA A 133 -9.83 -32.29 5.23
C ALA A 133 -10.17 -31.71 6.60
N MET A 134 -9.18 -31.52 7.48
CA MET A 134 -9.37 -30.84 8.78
C MET A 134 -9.87 -29.40 8.60
N LEU A 135 -9.24 -28.62 7.72
CA LEU A 135 -9.62 -27.22 7.47
C LEU A 135 -11.02 -27.09 6.86
N LYS A 136 -11.48 -28.08 6.09
CA LYS A 136 -12.82 -28.13 5.51
C LYS A 136 -13.91 -28.33 6.56
N ILE A 137 -13.62 -29.09 7.61
CA ILE A 137 -14.57 -29.41 8.70
C ILE A 137 -14.49 -28.38 9.83
N ALA A 138 -13.32 -27.73 10.01
CA ALA A 138 -13.08 -26.75 11.06
C ALA A 138 -14.12 -25.60 11.04
N PRO A 139 -14.54 -25.11 12.22
CA PRO A 139 -15.45 -23.97 12.31
C PRO A 139 -14.93 -22.76 11.54
N GLN A 140 -15.81 -22.13 10.74
CA GLN A 140 -15.43 -20.98 9.93
C GLN A 140 -14.90 -19.80 10.76
N SER A 141 -15.37 -19.66 12.01
CA SER A 141 -14.86 -18.66 12.96
C SER A 141 -13.38 -18.86 13.30
N LEU A 142 -12.94 -20.11 13.35
CA LEU A 142 -11.54 -20.48 13.57
C LEU A 142 -10.73 -20.24 12.30
N THR A 143 -11.14 -20.78 11.16
CA THR A 143 -10.40 -20.64 9.90
C THR A 143 -10.28 -19.18 9.43
N ASN A 144 -11.32 -18.36 9.65
CA ASN A 144 -11.30 -16.92 9.36
C ASN A 144 -10.36 -16.12 10.27
N SER A 145 -9.85 -16.70 11.36
CA SER A 145 -8.87 -16.07 12.24
C SER A 145 -7.44 -16.19 11.72
N PHE A 146 -7.24 -17.00 10.67
CA PHE A 146 -5.95 -17.26 10.07
C PHE A 146 -5.89 -16.86 8.60
N ASP A 147 -4.68 -16.55 8.15
CA ASP A 147 -4.35 -16.34 6.74
C ASP A 147 -3.40 -17.45 6.30
N PHE A 148 -3.96 -18.51 5.69
CA PHE A 148 -3.21 -19.71 5.33
C PHE A 148 -2.46 -19.53 4.00
N ILE A 149 -1.14 -19.64 4.07
CA ILE A 149 -0.20 -19.63 2.94
C ILE A 149 0.29 -21.08 2.74
N ILE A 150 -0.32 -21.79 1.79
CA ILE A 150 -0.17 -23.25 1.64
C ILE A 150 0.65 -23.63 0.40
N SER A 151 1.63 -24.51 0.58
CA SER A 151 2.48 -25.06 -0.49
C SER A 151 1.79 -26.09 -1.40
N ARG A 152 0.66 -25.76 -2.04
CA ARG A 152 -0.23 -26.71 -2.74
C ARG A 152 0.32 -27.41 -4.00
N GLN A 153 1.49 -27.01 -4.51
CA GLN A 153 2.02 -27.46 -5.81
C GLN A 153 3.53 -27.67 -5.82
N HIS A 154 4.11 -28.07 -4.68
CA HIS A 154 5.52 -28.45 -4.65
C HIS A 154 5.76 -29.71 -5.51
N ARG A 155 6.88 -29.81 -6.23
CA ARG A 155 7.24 -31.03 -6.99
C ARG A 155 7.82 -32.13 -6.09
N GLY A 156 8.19 -31.78 -4.86
CA GLY A 156 8.72 -32.70 -3.87
C GLY A 156 9.36 -31.95 -2.71
N ILE A 157 10.07 -32.70 -1.87
CA ILE A 157 10.69 -32.18 -0.65
C ILE A 157 11.71 -31.05 -0.93
N GLY A 158 12.39 -31.09 -2.09
CA GLY A 158 13.36 -30.06 -2.48
C GLY A 158 12.73 -28.66 -2.59
N ASP A 159 11.54 -28.56 -3.17
CA ASP A 159 10.83 -27.28 -3.28
C ASP A 159 10.42 -26.77 -1.88
N LEU A 160 9.95 -27.66 -1.00
CA LEU A 160 9.57 -27.31 0.39
C LEU A 160 10.76 -26.80 1.20
N ILE A 161 11.93 -27.43 1.06
CA ILE A 161 13.18 -26.96 1.68
C ILE A 161 13.56 -25.57 1.15
N GLY A 162 13.40 -25.35 -0.16
CA GLY A 162 13.61 -24.04 -0.78
C GLY A 162 12.69 -22.97 -0.19
N TYR A 163 11.40 -23.28 -0.01
CA TYR A 163 10.44 -22.36 0.63
C TYR A 163 10.80 -22.10 2.10
N ALA A 164 11.19 -23.12 2.85
CA ALA A 164 11.64 -22.98 4.24
C ALA A 164 12.85 -22.03 4.34
N SER A 165 13.85 -22.18 3.48
CA SER A 165 15.04 -21.32 3.46
C SER A 165 14.71 -19.86 3.11
N LYS A 166 13.80 -19.64 2.14
CA LYS A 166 13.34 -18.29 1.77
C LYS A 166 12.54 -17.64 2.89
N LEU A 167 11.63 -18.39 3.51
CA LEU A 167 10.86 -17.94 4.66
C LEU A 167 11.77 -17.61 5.84
N GLU A 168 12.77 -18.44 6.14
CA GLU A 168 13.77 -18.17 7.17
C GLU A 168 14.45 -16.82 6.95
N LYS A 169 14.91 -16.56 5.72
CA LYS A 169 15.57 -15.30 5.37
C LYS A 169 14.64 -14.11 5.59
N GLU A 170 13.38 -14.21 5.16
CA GLU A 170 12.36 -13.18 5.36
C GLU A 170 12.03 -12.95 6.84
N LEU A 171 11.98 -14.00 7.66
CA LEU A 171 11.71 -13.85 9.09
C LEU A 171 12.86 -13.18 9.83
N LYS A 172 14.11 -13.46 9.42
CA LYS A 172 15.32 -12.85 10.00
C LYS A 172 15.54 -11.40 9.56
N ALA A 173 15.21 -11.10 8.31
CA ALA A 173 15.37 -9.76 7.73
C ALA A 173 14.13 -9.41 6.89
N PRO A 174 13.01 -9.01 7.55
CA PRO A 174 11.76 -8.72 6.86
C PRO A 174 11.93 -7.63 5.81
N GLN A 175 11.60 -7.95 4.56
CA GLN A 175 11.56 -6.95 3.49
C GLN A 175 10.16 -6.35 3.39
N ASN A 176 10.08 -5.02 3.50
CA ASN A 176 8.87 -4.28 3.23
C ASN A 176 8.68 -4.16 1.71
N PRO A 177 7.43 -4.25 1.22
CA PRO A 177 7.17 -4.06 -0.19
C PRO A 177 7.42 -2.61 -0.59
N THR A 178 7.83 -2.39 -1.84
CA THR A 178 7.81 -1.04 -2.44
C THR A 178 6.37 -0.68 -2.79
N LEU A 179 5.88 0.45 -2.28
CA LEU A 179 4.53 0.95 -2.58
C LEU A 179 4.64 2.19 -3.48
N PHE A 180 4.14 2.09 -4.71
CA PHE A 180 4.04 3.23 -5.61
C PHE A 180 2.77 4.01 -5.30
N ARG A 181 2.87 5.31 -5.01
CA ARG A 181 1.72 6.21 -4.93
C ARG A 181 1.14 6.42 -6.33
N SER A 182 0.34 5.45 -6.77
CA SER A 182 -0.11 5.34 -8.16
C SER A 182 -1.22 6.33 -8.50
N CYS A 183 -1.24 6.74 -9.77
CA CYS A 183 -2.15 7.74 -10.35
C CYS A 183 -1.95 9.17 -9.82
N VAL A 184 -0.71 9.62 -9.64
CA VAL A 184 -0.41 11.05 -9.45
C VAL A 184 -0.96 11.82 -10.66
N ALA A 185 -2.03 12.56 -10.45
CA ALA A 185 -2.76 13.26 -11.50
C ALA A 185 -2.88 14.76 -11.22
N ASN A 186 -2.53 15.20 -10.02
CA ASN A 186 -2.57 16.59 -9.60
C ASN A 186 -1.19 17.05 -9.10
N LEU A 187 -0.93 18.35 -9.23
CA LEU A 187 0.37 18.93 -8.87
C LEU A 187 0.66 18.86 -7.37
N ASP A 188 -0.38 19.00 -6.52
CA ASP A 188 -0.27 18.87 -5.06
C ASP A 188 0.18 17.46 -4.63
N GLU A 189 -0.29 16.43 -5.33
CA GLU A 189 0.11 15.05 -5.09
C GLU A 189 1.59 14.85 -5.45
N ALA A 190 2.01 15.34 -6.62
CA ALA A 190 3.40 15.23 -7.05
C ALA A 190 4.36 15.91 -6.07
N ILE A 191 4.05 17.14 -5.67
CA ILE A 191 4.86 17.90 -4.69
C ILE A 191 4.86 17.18 -3.35
N GLY A 192 3.68 16.82 -2.83
CA GLY A 192 3.55 16.21 -1.50
C GLY A 192 4.24 14.85 -1.38
N TYR A 193 4.16 14.01 -2.43
CA TYR A 193 4.85 12.73 -2.45
C TYR A 193 6.36 12.86 -2.59
N MET A 194 6.85 13.78 -3.40
CA MET A 194 8.27 14.06 -3.50
C MET A 194 8.83 14.56 -2.16
N MET A 195 8.16 15.52 -1.52
CA MET A 195 8.57 16.07 -0.22
C MET A 195 8.50 15.06 0.93
N SER A 196 7.60 14.08 0.85
CA SER A 196 7.52 12.98 1.82
C SER A 196 8.46 11.81 1.52
N GLY A 197 9.21 11.87 0.42
CA GLY A 197 10.12 10.81 -0.01
C GLY A 197 9.40 9.50 -0.39
N GLN A 198 8.20 9.59 -0.97
CA GLN A 198 7.44 8.44 -1.42
C GLN A 198 7.77 8.09 -2.87
N ASP A 199 7.77 6.78 -3.18
CA ASP A 199 7.82 6.32 -4.56
C ASP A 199 6.48 6.64 -5.25
N MET A 200 6.53 7.02 -6.53
CA MET A 200 5.37 7.57 -7.25
C MET A 200 4.97 6.72 -8.43
N GLY A 201 3.68 6.77 -8.80
CA GLY A 201 3.18 6.11 -9.99
C GLY A 201 2.35 7.07 -10.87
N ILE A 202 2.68 7.13 -12.15
CA ILE A 202 1.93 7.90 -13.16
C ILE A 202 1.33 6.98 -14.22
N SER A 203 0.40 7.51 -15.00
CA SER A 203 -0.13 6.87 -16.19
C SER A 203 0.10 7.77 -17.40
N LEU A 204 0.65 7.19 -18.48
CA LEU A 204 0.92 7.92 -19.73
C LEU A 204 -0.33 8.56 -20.35
N HIS A 205 -1.52 8.06 -20.02
CA HIS A 205 -2.78 8.68 -20.44
C HIS A 205 -2.93 10.10 -19.90
N TYR A 206 -2.46 10.36 -18.67
CA TYR A 206 -2.62 11.63 -17.96
C TYR A 206 -1.33 12.47 -17.92
N VAL A 207 -0.17 11.86 -17.74
CA VAL A 207 1.10 12.56 -17.51
C VAL A 207 2.16 12.00 -18.45
N ASN A 208 2.73 12.85 -19.28
CA ASN A 208 3.85 12.53 -20.16
C ASN A 208 4.59 13.82 -20.57
N GLU A 209 5.55 13.74 -21.46
CA GLU A 209 6.36 14.88 -21.91
C GLU A 209 5.59 15.95 -22.70
N THR A 210 4.31 15.70 -23.01
CA THR A 210 3.40 16.64 -23.70
C THR A 210 2.17 17.01 -22.86
N LYS A 211 1.84 16.22 -21.83
CA LYS A 211 0.64 16.37 -21.00
C LYS A 211 1.00 16.59 -19.53
N ASN A 212 0.39 17.60 -18.91
CA ASN A 212 0.62 17.95 -17.51
C ASN A 212 2.11 18.12 -17.18
N LEU A 213 2.79 18.97 -17.97
CA LEU A 213 4.24 19.17 -17.94
C LEU A 213 4.79 19.49 -16.54
N SER A 214 4.05 20.27 -15.75
CA SER A 214 4.45 20.58 -14.37
C SER A 214 4.55 19.32 -13.51
N ILE A 215 3.58 18.40 -13.60
CA ILE A 215 3.63 17.12 -12.89
C ILE A 215 4.79 16.29 -13.43
N PHE A 216 4.95 16.24 -14.76
CA PHE A 216 6.02 15.50 -15.40
C PHE A 216 7.42 15.95 -14.92
N GLN A 217 7.66 17.26 -14.78
CA GLN A 217 8.90 17.79 -14.23
C GLN A 217 9.18 17.32 -12.79
N TYR A 218 8.17 17.29 -11.93
CA TYR A 218 8.31 16.74 -10.57
C TYR A 218 8.62 15.25 -10.58
N ILE A 219 8.08 14.49 -11.51
CA ILE A 219 8.41 13.06 -11.66
C ILE A 219 9.88 12.87 -12.06
N ILE A 220 10.40 13.68 -12.99
CA ILE A 220 11.82 13.65 -13.37
C ILE A 220 12.70 14.01 -12.17
N GLN A 221 12.39 15.10 -11.46
CA GLN A 221 13.13 15.53 -10.28
C GLN A 221 13.13 14.45 -9.19
N ALA A 222 12.00 13.79 -8.96
CA ALA A 222 11.90 12.71 -7.99
C ALA A 222 12.75 11.48 -8.37
N ALA A 223 12.75 11.10 -9.65
CA ALA A 223 13.64 10.05 -10.14
C ALA A 223 15.11 10.43 -9.93
N GLU A 224 15.48 11.69 -10.19
CA GLU A 224 16.84 12.20 -9.99
C GLU A 224 17.24 12.26 -8.51
N ALA A 225 16.28 12.47 -7.61
CA ALA A 225 16.47 12.39 -6.16
C ALA A 225 16.56 10.94 -5.63
N GLY A 226 16.41 9.93 -6.49
CA GLY A 226 16.54 8.52 -6.12
C GLY A 226 15.22 7.80 -5.81
N TYR A 227 14.07 8.43 -6.02
CA TYR A 227 12.75 7.80 -5.80
C TYR A 227 12.34 6.94 -6.99
N LYS A 228 11.71 5.80 -6.72
CA LYS A 228 11.24 4.89 -7.76
C LYS A 228 9.96 5.44 -8.40
N ILE A 229 9.91 5.40 -9.73
CA ILE A 229 8.80 5.91 -10.54
C ILE A 229 8.18 4.76 -11.33
N PHE A 230 6.94 4.41 -11.00
CA PHE A 230 6.11 3.50 -11.77
C PHE A 230 5.38 4.25 -12.89
N VAL A 231 5.36 3.67 -14.09
CA VAL A 231 4.73 4.26 -15.26
C VAL A 231 3.83 3.22 -15.92
N ASP A 232 2.53 3.41 -15.75
CA ASP A 232 1.46 2.63 -16.37
C ASP A 232 1.21 3.12 -17.81
N THR A 233 0.88 2.20 -18.71
CA THR A 233 0.49 2.49 -20.10
C THR A 233 -0.81 3.30 -20.16
N GLY A 234 -1.65 3.20 -19.13
CA GLY A 234 -2.97 3.85 -19.09
C GLY A 234 -4.04 3.10 -19.87
N LEU A 235 -3.78 1.84 -20.24
CA LEU A 235 -4.71 0.95 -20.95
C LEU A 235 -6.11 0.96 -20.33
N ILE A 236 -6.21 0.70 -19.04
CA ILE A 236 -7.49 0.65 -18.31
C ILE A 236 -8.18 2.02 -18.30
N SER A 237 -7.41 3.09 -18.18
CA SER A 237 -7.96 4.46 -18.18
C SER A 237 -8.53 4.84 -19.55
N ALA A 238 -7.87 4.44 -20.63
CA ALA A 238 -8.36 4.65 -22.00
C ALA A 238 -9.65 3.85 -22.26
N LEU A 239 -9.68 2.56 -21.87
CA LEU A 239 -10.85 1.69 -22.00
C LEU A 239 -12.06 2.25 -21.25
N ASN A 240 -11.90 2.67 -19.99
CA ASN A 240 -13.00 3.21 -19.18
C ASN A 240 -13.60 4.51 -19.73
N LYS A 241 -12.83 5.29 -20.50
CA LYS A 241 -13.30 6.55 -21.10
C LYS A 241 -13.78 6.41 -22.54
N GLY A 242 -13.78 5.19 -23.10
CA GLY A 242 -14.09 4.95 -24.51
C GLY A 242 -13.14 5.65 -25.48
N CYS A 243 -11.93 6.01 -25.02
CA CYS A 243 -10.94 6.68 -25.87
C CYS A 243 -10.19 5.66 -26.73
N LYS A 244 -9.72 6.10 -27.90
CA LYS A 244 -8.81 5.31 -28.73
C LYS A 244 -7.56 4.97 -27.90
N MET A 245 -7.22 3.69 -27.85
CA MET A 245 -6.02 3.22 -27.16
C MET A 245 -4.78 3.81 -27.82
N THR A 246 -3.87 4.34 -27.02
CA THR A 246 -2.51 4.70 -27.44
C THR A 246 -1.88 3.48 -28.10
N SER A 247 -1.30 3.66 -29.29
CA SER A 247 -0.69 2.55 -30.00
C SER A 247 0.57 2.05 -29.26
N SER A 248 0.93 0.78 -29.43
CA SER A 248 2.11 0.20 -28.77
C SER A 248 3.39 0.97 -29.13
N ILE A 249 3.48 1.50 -30.35
CA ILE A 249 4.62 2.31 -30.80
C ILE A 249 4.72 3.64 -30.04
N GLU A 250 3.61 4.36 -29.88
CA GLU A 250 3.54 5.62 -29.12
C GLU A 250 3.97 5.41 -27.66
N ILE A 251 3.55 4.30 -27.03
CA ILE A 251 3.93 3.96 -25.64
C ILE A 251 5.46 3.84 -25.52
N TYR A 252 6.11 3.11 -26.43
CA TYR A 252 7.56 2.92 -26.35
C TYR A 252 8.35 4.18 -26.73
N GLU A 253 7.81 5.03 -27.61
CA GLU A 253 8.37 6.34 -27.91
C GLU A 253 8.36 7.25 -26.69
N HIS A 254 7.23 7.32 -25.95
CA HIS A 254 7.14 8.04 -24.69
C HIS A 254 8.21 7.54 -23.69
N TYR A 255 8.36 6.22 -23.51
CA TYR A 255 9.38 5.66 -22.61
C TYR A 255 10.81 6.07 -23.00
N GLN A 256 11.13 6.03 -24.28
CA GLN A 256 12.45 6.46 -24.75
C GLN A 256 12.68 7.97 -24.54
N GLN A 257 11.65 8.77 -24.75
CA GLN A 257 11.73 10.22 -24.54
C GLN A 257 11.91 10.57 -23.07
N ILE A 258 11.19 9.91 -22.17
CA ILE A 258 11.41 10.02 -20.71
C ILE A 258 12.88 9.72 -20.38
N LEU A 259 13.42 8.61 -20.89
CA LEU A 259 14.81 8.23 -20.61
C LEU A 259 15.86 9.20 -21.18
N LYS A 260 15.55 9.90 -22.27
CA LYS A 260 16.43 10.96 -22.81
C LYS A 260 16.45 12.20 -21.90
N LEU A 261 15.33 12.53 -21.28
CA LEU A 261 15.18 13.70 -20.40
C LEU A 261 15.74 13.48 -18.98
N VAL A 262 15.98 12.23 -18.59
CA VAL A 262 16.50 11.85 -17.26
C VAL A 262 18.01 11.61 -17.31
N ARG A 263 18.73 12.09 -16.28
CA ARG A 263 20.15 11.77 -16.05
C ARG A 263 20.42 10.25 -16.08
N PRO A 264 21.52 9.78 -16.71
CA PRO A 264 21.81 8.36 -16.81
C PRO A 264 21.79 7.58 -15.48
N SER A 265 22.24 8.18 -14.39
CA SER A 265 22.24 7.58 -13.04
C SER A 265 20.85 7.34 -12.47
N ALA A 266 19.85 8.12 -12.88
CA ALA A 266 18.49 8.06 -12.38
C ALA A 266 17.55 7.18 -13.21
N ARG A 267 17.98 6.75 -14.41
CA ARG A 267 17.14 5.96 -15.34
C ARG A 267 16.66 4.63 -14.74
N LYS A 268 17.45 4.01 -13.87
CA LYS A 268 17.10 2.74 -13.20
C LYS A 268 16.03 2.91 -12.11
N ASN A 269 15.62 4.14 -11.81
CA ASN A 269 14.49 4.38 -10.92
C ASN A 269 13.14 4.27 -11.63
N PHE A 270 13.11 4.15 -12.96
CA PHE A 270 11.86 3.97 -13.71
C PHE A 270 11.45 2.51 -13.85
N TYR A 271 10.15 2.27 -13.71
CA TYR A 271 9.47 0.98 -13.81
C TYR A 271 8.36 1.08 -14.84
N PHE A 272 8.66 0.67 -16.07
CA PHE A 272 7.75 0.78 -17.21
C PHE A 272 6.94 -0.50 -17.39
N VAL A 273 5.61 -0.36 -17.44
CA VAL A 273 4.71 -1.46 -17.83
C VAL A 273 4.78 -1.66 -19.34
N LEU A 274 5.13 -2.86 -19.79
CA LEU A 274 5.09 -3.20 -21.21
C LEU A 274 3.65 -3.20 -21.72
N ASN A 275 3.45 -2.81 -22.98
CA ASN A 275 2.11 -2.86 -23.55
C ASN A 275 1.59 -4.30 -23.56
N ASP A 276 0.30 -4.46 -23.27
CA ASP A 276 -0.34 -5.75 -23.12
C ASP A 276 -1.64 -5.80 -23.94
N ASN A 277 -1.97 -7.00 -24.39
CA ASN A 277 -3.28 -7.37 -24.84
C ASN A 277 -3.85 -8.51 -23.97
N PRO A 278 -4.64 -8.19 -22.92
CA PRO A 278 -5.15 -9.20 -21.99
C PRO A 278 -6.17 -10.17 -22.64
N MET A 279 -6.56 -9.91 -23.90
CA MET A 279 -7.62 -10.63 -24.60
C MET A 279 -7.11 -11.58 -25.69
N ASP A 280 -5.86 -11.43 -26.10
CA ASP A 280 -5.24 -12.22 -27.16
C ASP A 280 -3.75 -12.38 -26.89
N HIS A 281 -3.36 -13.56 -26.39
CA HIS A 281 -1.99 -13.88 -26.02
C HIS A 281 -1.05 -13.99 -27.23
N GLU A 282 -1.55 -14.38 -28.40
CA GLU A 282 -0.75 -14.42 -29.63
C GLU A 282 -0.48 -13.01 -30.12
N LYS A 283 -1.49 -12.13 -30.09
CA LYS A 283 -1.31 -10.71 -30.39
C LYS A 283 -0.37 -10.04 -29.39
N GLN A 284 -0.49 -10.33 -28.09
CA GLN A 284 0.46 -9.87 -27.08
C GLN A 284 1.90 -10.29 -27.44
N ARG A 285 2.13 -11.57 -27.76
CA ARG A 285 3.46 -12.06 -28.16
C ARG A 285 3.96 -11.36 -29.44
N ASN A 286 3.12 -11.21 -30.45
CA ASN A 286 3.47 -10.56 -31.71
C ASN A 286 3.83 -9.08 -31.51
N GLU A 287 3.14 -8.37 -30.62
CA GLU A 287 3.51 -7.01 -30.22
C GLU A 287 4.89 -6.96 -29.55
N LEU A 288 5.20 -7.90 -28.64
CA LEU A 288 6.53 -7.99 -28.02
C LEU A 288 7.63 -8.28 -29.04
N ILE A 289 7.36 -9.12 -30.04
CA ILE A 289 8.30 -9.43 -31.13
C ILE A 289 8.53 -8.19 -32.01
N ALA A 290 7.45 -7.52 -32.43
CA ALA A 290 7.50 -6.34 -33.29
C ALA A 290 8.33 -5.20 -32.66
N HIS A 291 8.20 -5.01 -31.35
CA HIS A 291 8.87 -3.93 -30.61
C HIS A 291 10.10 -4.38 -29.82
N ARG A 292 10.60 -5.60 -30.07
CA ARG A 292 11.70 -6.22 -29.30
C ARG A 292 12.92 -5.31 -29.16
N ALA A 293 13.36 -4.68 -30.24
CA ALA A 293 14.54 -3.81 -30.24
C ALA A 293 14.37 -2.60 -29.29
N GLN A 294 13.20 -1.95 -29.35
CA GLN A 294 12.86 -0.81 -28.49
C GLN A 294 12.80 -1.24 -27.02
N ILE A 295 12.12 -2.36 -26.72
CA ILE A 295 11.98 -2.88 -25.36
C ILE A 295 13.35 -3.26 -24.78
N ARG A 296 14.21 -3.93 -25.55
CA ARG A 296 15.58 -4.27 -25.13
C ARG A 296 16.40 -3.02 -24.83
N ASN A 297 16.25 -1.96 -25.63
CA ASN A 297 16.92 -0.69 -25.37
C ASN A 297 16.45 -0.05 -24.05
N ILE A 298 15.13 -0.03 -23.80
CA ILE A 298 14.55 0.48 -22.56
C ILE A 298 15.05 -0.33 -21.35
N ALA A 299 15.04 -1.66 -21.42
CA ALA A 299 15.46 -2.55 -20.33
C ALA A 299 16.95 -2.42 -19.95
N LYS A 300 17.81 -1.95 -20.87
CA LYS A 300 19.20 -1.61 -20.53
C LYS A 300 19.28 -0.49 -19.50
N HIS A 301 18.35 0.46 -19.55
CA HIS A 301 18.41 1.69 -18.76
C HIS A 301 17.38 1.77 -17.63
N ALA A 302 16.25 1.06 -17.74
CA ALA A 302 15.15 1.08 -16.78
C ALA A 302 14.79 -0.34 -16.32
N ASN A 303 13.79 -0.45 -15.43
CA ASN A 303 13.10 -1.70 -15.13
C ASN A 303 11.87 -1.83 -16.03
N VAL A 304 11.60 -3.06 -16.48
CA VAL A 304 10.42 -3.36 -17.30
C VAL A 304 9.54 -4.39 -16.57
N ILE A 305 8.24 -4.12 -16.57
CA ILE A 305 7.21 -4.97 -15.98
C ILE A 305 6.45 -5.62 -17.13
N LEU A 306 6.48 -6.95 -17.21
CA LEU A 306 5.74 -7.73 -18.18
C LEU A 306 4.47 -8.28 -17.50
N PRO A 307 3.27 -7.76 -17.83
CA PRO A 307 2.06 -8.33 -17.29
C PRO A 307 1.80 -9.70 -17.93
N VAL A 308 1.32 -10.65 -17.11
CA VAL A 308 0.99 -12.01 -17.53
C VAL A 308 -0.44 -12.32 -17.12
N HIS A 309 -1.29 -12.59 -18.11
CA HIS A 309 -2.72 -12.81 -17.91
C HIS A 309 -3.08 -14.30 -17.96
N GLN A 310 -4.14 -14.69 -17.25
CA GLN A 310 -4.64 -16.07 -17.28
C GLN A 310 -5.49 -16.37 -18.53
N TYR A 311 -6.07 -15.35 -19.15
CA TYR A 311 -7.12 -15.53 -20.14
C TYR A 311 -6.67 -16.32 -21.37
N ALA A 312 -7.43 -17.37 -21.72
CA ALA A 312 -7.18 -18.23 -22.89
C ALA A 312 -5.78 -18.87 -22.93
N VAL A 313 -5.17 -19.12 -21.76
CA VAL A 313 -3.85 -19.78 -21.64
C VAL A 313 -3.99 -21.09 -20.85
N ASP A 314 -3.64 -22.21 -21.49
CA ASP A 314 -3.66 -23.53 -20.85
C ASP A 314 -2.43 -23.77 -19.96
N ASP A 315 -1.24 -23.40 -20.44
CA ASP A 315 0.01 -23.44 -19.69
C ASP A 315 0.62 -22.05 -19.53
N ILE A 316 0.41 -21.47 -18.34
CA ILE A 316 0.88 -20.14 -17.99
C ILE A 316 2.42 -20.03 -17.97
N VAL A 317 3.13 -21.12 -17.66
CA VAL A 317 4.60 -21.11 -17.58
C VAL A 317 5.20 -21.13 -18.97
N ASP A 318 4.69 -21.98 -19.86
CA ASP A 318 5.09 -22.01 -21.26
C ASP A 318 4.82 -20.67 -21.95
N HIS A 319 3.63 -20.10 -21.74
CA HIS A 319 3.28 -18.78 -22.28
C HIS A 319 4.25 -17.68 -21.81
N ALA A 320 4.51 -17.59 -20.49
CA ALA A 320 5.45 -16.61 -19.95
C ALA A 320 6.89 -16.82 -20.46
N THR A 321 7.31 -18.09 -20.60
CA THR A 321 8.64 -18.44 -21.14
C THR A 321 8.78 -17.97 -22.58
N LYS A 322 7.79 -18.27 -23.44
CA LYS A 322 7.76 -17.82 -24.83
C LYS A 322 7.81 -16.30 -24.96
N MET A 323 7.11 -15.55 -24.10
CA MET A 323 7.19 -14.09 -24.08
C MET A 323 8.59 -13.59 -23.71
N LEU A 324 9.21 -14.15 -22.66
CA LEU A 324 10.55 -13.77 -22.22
C LEU A 324 11.64 -14.13 -23.25
N ASP A 325 11.48 -15.24 -23.95
CA ASP A 325 12.38 -15.65 -25.02
C ASP A 325 12.23 -14.76 -26.25
N SER A 326 11.00 -14.38 -26.59
CA SER A 326 10.70 -13.39 -27.64
C SER A 326 11.38 -12.05 -27.34
N LEU A 327 11.36 -11.61 -26.08
CA LEU A 327 12.06 -10.40 -25.65
C LEU A 327 13.59 -10.55 -25.69
N GLY A 328 14.12 -11.70 -25.26
CA GLY A 328 15.56 -11.90 -25.09
C GLY A 328 16.16 -11.02 -23.99
N ILE A 329 15.40 -10.79 -22.92
CA ILE A 329 15.77 -10.01 -21.74
C ILE A 329 15.75 -10.95 -20.54
N LYS A 330 16.75 -10.85 -19.67
CA LYS A 330 16.89 -11.72 -18.48
C LYS A 330 16.13 -11.16 -17.27
N ASP A 331 16.32 -9.87 -17.00
CA ASP A 331 15.81 -9.22 -15.80
C ASP A 331 14.52 -8.46 -16.11
N VAL A 332 13.38 -9.14 -15.93
CA VAL A 332 12.03 -8.63 -16.15
C VAL A 332 11.21 -8.85 -14.88
N ILE A 333 10.42 -7.85 -14.51
CA ILE A 333 9.51 -7.93 -13.36
C ILE A 333 8.20 -8.57 -13.82
N LEU A 334 7.71 -9.57 -13.10
CA LEU A 334 6.39 -10.15 -13.36
C LEU A 334 5.29 -9.18 -12.94
N GLY A 335 4.51 -8.67 -13.89
CA GLY A 335 3.27 -7.96 -13.61
C GLY A 335 2.15 -8.96 -13.31
N ILE A 336 1.66 -8.98 -12.08
CA ILE A 336 0.55 -9.83 -11.63
C ILE A 336 -0.72 -8.99 -11.68
N PRO A 337 -1.66 -9.23 -12.61
CA PRO A 337 -2.94 -8.54 -12.65
C PRO A 337 -3.80 -9.02 -11.48
N THR A 338 -4.28 -8.07 -10.66
CA THR A 338 -4.99 -8.40 -9.41
C THR A 338 -6.46 -8.02 -9.41
N ARG A 339 -6.87 -7.13 -10.32
CA ARG A 339 -8.26 -6.72 -10.48
C ARG A 339 -9.07 -7.86 -11.10
N SER A 340 -10.21 -8.16 -10.51
CA SER A 340 -11.16 -9.16 -11.03
C SER A 340 -11.97 -8.59 -12.21
N ILE A 341 -11.28 -8.20 -13.27
CA ILE A 341 -11.91 -7.87 -14.55
C ILE A 341 -12.30 -9.18 -15.21
N LYS A 342 -13.58 -9.30 -15.56
CA LYS A 342 -14.11 -10.43 -16.33
C LYS A 342 -14.21 -10.03 -17.79
N MET A 343 -13.89 -10.98 -18.64
CA MET A 343 -13.98 -10.88 -20.08
C MET A 343 -15.44 -11.10 -20.54
N PRO A 344 -15.79 -10.81 -21.81
CA PRO A 344 -17.16 -11.04 -22.32
C PRO A 344 -17.66 -12.48 -22.13
N ASP A 345 -16.76 -13.46 -22.11
CA ASP A 345 -17.05 -14.88 -21.84
C ASP A 345 -17.11 -15.24 -20.34
N GLY A 346 -16.99 -14.24 -19.45
CA GLY A 346 -17.03 -14.38 -18.00
C GLY A 346 -15.72 -14.83 -17.34
N LYS A 347 -14.66 -15.15 -18.10
CA LYS A 347 -13.39 -15.61 -17.53
C LYS A 347 -12.58 -14.45 -16.93
N PRO A 348 -11.89 -14.66 -15.79
CA PRO A 348 -11.06 -13.63 -15.19
C PRO A 348 -9.71 -13.48 -15.91
N ILE A 349 -9.22 -12.25 -16.04
CA ILE A 349 -7.85 -11.98 -16.53
C ILE A 349 -6.80 -12.17 -15.42
N ALA A 350 -7.22 -12.08 -14.16
CA ALA A 350 -6.33 -12.13 -13.00
C ALA A 350 -5.77 -13.54 -12.80
N LEU A 351 -4.51 -13.62 -12.40
CA LEU A 351 -3.86 -14.90 -12.10
C LEU A 351 -4.42 -15.49 -10.79
N THR A 352 -4.73 -16.78 -10.81
CA THR A 352 -4.92 -17.55 -9.57
C THR A 352 -3.61 -17.70 -8.79
N ASN A 353 -3.69 -17.88 -7.47
CA ASN A 353 -2.52 -18.20 -6.63
C ASN A 353 -1.74 -19.41 -7.17
N ASN A 354 -2.45 -20.37 -7.77
CA ASN A 354 -1.85 -21.54 -8.40
C ASN A 354 -0.95 -21.17 -9.60
N ASN A 355 -1.43 -20.28 -10.47
CA ASN A 355 -0.67 -19.81 -11.61
C ASN A 355 0.51 -18.94 -11.18
N ILE A 356 0.33 -18.08 -10.17
CA ILE A 356 1.43 -17.30 -9.58
C ILE A 356 2.50 -18.25 -9.03
N LEU A 357 2.12 -19.28 -8.27
CA LEU A 357 3.05 -20.28 -7.76
C LEU A 357 3.86 -20.94 -8.89
N LYS A 358 3.18 -21.38 -9.95
CA LYS A 358 3.83 -22.02 -11.11
C LYS A 358 4.86 -21.08 -11.73
N LEU A 359 4.52 -19.81 -11.95
CA LEU A 359 5.42 -18.79 -12.51
C LEU A 359 6.64 -18.53 -11.61
N LEU A 360 6.44 -18.41 -10.30
CA LEU A 360 7.54 -18.14 -9.34
C LEU A 360 8.41 -19.36 -9.05
N SER A 361 7.91 -20.57 -9.35
CA SER A 361 8.65 -21.83 -9.19
C SER A 361 9.35 -22.27 -10.48
N ALA A 362 8.95 -21.70 -11.62
CA ALA A 362 9.54 -21.97 -12.92
C ALA A 362 10.98 -21.46 -12.96
N LYS A 363 11.83 -22.16 -13.72
CA LYS A 363 13.24 -21.84 -13.90
C LYS A 363 13.57 -21.70 -15.38
N ARG A 364 14.39 -20.71 -15.72
CA ARG A 364 14.96 -20.50 -17.05
C ARG A 364 16.30 -21.23 -17.26
N GLY A 365 16.77 -21.96 -16.24
CA GLY A 365 18.00 -22.74 -16.27
C GLY A 365 18.22 -23.46 -14.93
N LYS A 366 19.41 -24.01 -14.68
CA LYS A 366 19.69 -24.83 -13.48
C LYS A 366 19.41 -24.07 -12.16
N ASN A 367 19.78 -22.78 -12.12
CA ASN A 367 19.72 -21.94 -10.91
C ASN A 367 18.98 -20.61 -11.08
N ASP A 368 18.38 -20.36 -12.24
CA ASP A 368 17.77 -19.07 -12.53
C ASP A 368 16.25 -19.19 -12.57
N TYR A 369 15.57 -18.47 -11.68
CA TYR A 369 14.10 -18.44 -11.67
C TYR A 369 13.60 -17.65 -12.87
N LEU A 370 12.43 -18.03 -13.38
CA LEU A 370 11.79 -17.30 -14.48
C LEU A 370 11.52 -15.85 -14.11
N PHE A 371 11.12 -15.61 -12.85
CA PHE A 371 10.95 -14.29 -12.27
C PHE A 371 11.47 -14.28 -10.82
N SER A 372 12.22 -13.23 -10.46
CA SER A 372 12.72 -12.98 -9.11
C SER A 372 12.08 -11.73 -8.46
N ARG A 373 11.29 -10.98 -9.23
CA ARG A 373 10.65 -9.72 -8.85
C ARG A 373 9.22 -9.68 -9.37
N THR A 374 8.31 -9.09 -8.60
CA THR A 374 6.88 -9.06 -8.91
C THR A 374 6.26 -7.70 -8.65
N HIS A 375 5.41 -7.22 -9.55
CA HIS A 375 4.53 -6.06 -9.34
C HIS A 375 3.07 -6.50 -9.32
N CYS A 376 2.36 -6.31 -8.21
CA CYS A 376 0.93 -6.58 -8.10
C CYS A 376 0.10 -5.41 -8.65
N LEU A 377 -0.22 -5.48 -9.93
CA LEU A 377 -0.91 -4.41 -10.68
C LEU A 377 -2.35 -4.25 -10.19
N GLY A 378 -2.70 -3.03 -9.78
CA GLY A 378 -4.01 -2.64 -9.29
C GLY A 378 -4.33 -3.07 -7.86
N MET A 379 -3.34 -3.52 -7.09
CA MET A 379 -3.51 -3.91 -5.68
C MET A 379 -2.86 -2.88 -4.75
N SER A 380 -3.66 -2.32 -3.84
CA SER A 380 -3.19 -1.41 -2.79
C SER A 380 -3.18 -2.03 -1.41
N GLU A 381 -2.49 -1.38 -0.47
CA GLU A 381 -2.44 -1.73 0.95
C GLU A 381 -3.82 -1.72 1.64
N CYS A 382 -4.80 -1.03 1.04
CA CYS A 382 -6.18 -1.01 1.50
C CYS A 382 -7.00 -2.22 1.03
N ASN A 383 -6.53 -2.98 0.03
CA ASN A 383 -7.22 -4.15 -0.49
C ASN A 383 -7.25 -5.27 0.58
N PRO A 384 -8.40 -5.90 0.87
CA PRO A 384 -8.48 -6.98 1.84
C PRO A 384 -7.53 -8.17 1.57
N LYS A 385 -7.15 -8.38 0.31
CA LYS A 385 -6.23 -9.45 -0.12
C LYS A 385 -4.75 -9.05 -0.09
N PHE A 386 -4.42 -7.79 0.23
CA PHE A 386 -3.05 -7.29 0.22
C PHE A 386 -2.12 -8.09 1.12
N ASN A 387 -2.49 -8.25 2.40
CA ASN A 387 -1.67 -8.99 3.36
C ASN A 387 -1.46 -10.44 2.93
N HIS A 388 -2.50 -11.08 2.41
CA HIS A 388 -2.42 -12.44 1.87
C HIS A 388 -1.41 -12.53 0.72
N MET A 389 -1.52 -11.66 -0.28
CA MET A 389 -0.61 -11.65 -1.42
C MET A 389 0.83 -11.33 -1.00
N HIS A 390 1.02 -10.33 -0.13
CA HIS A 390 2.33 -9.96 0.40
C HIS A 390 3.01 -11.13 1.14
N ASN A 391 2.27 -11.81 2.02
CA ASN A 391 2.77 -12.98 2.75
C ASN A 391 2.99 -14.19 1.83
N PHE A 392 2.14 -14.37 0.82
CA PHE A 392 2.30 -15.41 -0.19
C PHE A 392 3.60 -15.22 -0.98
N LEU A 393 3.88 -14.01 -1.45
CA LEU A 393 5.11 -13.69 -2.19
C LEU A 393 6.37 -13.80 -1.32
N LYS A 394 6.29 -13.50 -0.02
CA LYS A 394 7.38 -13.70 0.95
C LYS A 394 7.88 -15.14 0.99
N MET A 395 6.97 -16.12 0.89
CA MET A 395 7.35 -17.55 0.84
C MET A 395 8.28 -17.88 -0.35
N PHE A 396 8.23 -17.07 -1.42
CA PHE A 396 9.07 -17.23 -2.60
C PHE A 396 10.34 -16.37 -2.57
N GLY A 397 10.51 -15.48 -1.58
CA GLY A 397 11.68 -14.60 -1.43
C GLY A 397 11.89 -13.69 -2.63
N VAL A 398 10.80 -13.23 -3.25
CA VAL A 398 10.82 -12.32 -4.41
C VAL A 398 10.70 -10.87 -3.96
N GLU A 399 11.35 -9.96 -4.68
CA GLU A 399 11.16 -8.53 -4.44
C GLU A 399 9.75 -8.11 -4.88
N GLN A 400 9.09 -7.29 -4.04
CA GLN A 400 7.66 -7.02 -4.19
C GLN A 400 7.38 -5.55 -4.38
N TYR A 401 6.57 -5.28 -5.40
CA TYR A 401 6.09 -3.97 -5.77
C TYR A 401 4.56 -3.97 -5.81
N PHE A 402 3.93 -2.93 -5.30
CA PHE A 402 2.48 -2.77 -5.29
C PHE A 402 2.10 -1.35 -5.66
N ASP A 403 0.89 -1.19 -6.19
CA ASP A 403 0.26 0.12 -6.23
C ASP A 403 -0.17 0.52 -4.82
N ALA A 404 -0.37 1.80 -4.58
CA ALA A 404 -0.91 2.29 -3.32
C ALA A 404 -2.29 2.92 -3.50
N VAL A 405 -3.00 3.12 -2.39
CA VAL A 405 -4.30 3.78 -2.39
C VAL A 405 -4.19 5.23 -2.89
N ARG A 406 -5.21 5.67 -3.64
CA ARG A 406 -5.29 7.05 -4.15
C ARG A 406 -5.56 8.04 -3.01
N THR A 407 -4.81 9.14 -3.03
CA THR A 407 -4.91 10.31 -2.13
C THR A 407 -6.27 10.97 -2.14
N SER A 408 -7.00 10.89 -3.26
CA SER A 408 -8.30 11.55 -3.43
C SER A 408 -9.26 11.19 -2.29
N SER A 409 -9.20 9.96 -1.78
CA SER A 409 -9.97 9.48 -0.64
C SER A 409 -9.80 10.30 0.66
N ILE A 410 -8.63 10.91 0.86
CA ILE A 410 -8.28 11.75 2.03
C ILE A 410 -9.09 13.05 2.03
N PHE A 411 -9.31 13.60 0.84
CA PHE A 411 -9.95 14.90 0.66
C PHE A 411 -11.44 14.81 0.35
N THR A 412 -11.97 13.61 0.06
CA THR A 412 -13.38 13.39 -0.28
C THR A 412 -14.23 12.86 0.87
N SER A 413 -13.67 12.47 2.02
CA SER A 413 -14.42 11.82 3.10
C SER A 413 -14.49 12.63 4.41
N GLY A 414 -15.67 13.22 4.67
CA GLY A 414 -16.13 13.69 5.98
C GLY A 414 -15.42 14.92 6.58
N GLN A 415 -16.07 15.55 7.57
CA GLN A 415 -15.67 16.79 8.25
C GLN A 415 -14.17 16.89 8.63
N LYS A 416 -13.46 15.78 8.82
CA LYS A 416 -12.04 15.74 9.25
C LYS A 416 -11.04 16.25 8.20
N GLY A 417 -11.24 15.94 6.92
CA GLY A 417 -10.36 16.42 5.85
C GLY A 417 -10.48 17.93 5.66
N TYR A 418 -11.69 18.46 5.84
CA TYR A 418 -11.98 19.89 5.77
C TYR A 418 -11.40 20.67 6.96
N VAL A 419 -11.56 20.13 8.19
CA VAL A 419 -10.98 20.73 9.40
C VAL A 419 -9.46 20.79 9.32
N LYS A 420 -8.80 19.69 8.94
CA LYS A 420 -7.32 19.68 8.80
C LYS A 420 -6.84 20.65 7.71
N LYS A 421 -7.59 20.79 6.61
CA LYS A 421 -7.32 21.79 5.56
C LYS A 421 -7.44 23.22 6.08
N ALA A 422 -8.45 23.50 6.92
CA ALA A 422 -8.62 24.81 7.53
C ALA A 422 -7.52 25.14 8.53
N ASP A 423 -7.06 24.16 9.32
CA ASP A 423 -6.02 24.35 10.33
C ASP A 423 -4.65 24.64 9.69
N VAL A 424 -4.22 23.84 8.71
CA VAL A 424 -2.96 24.08 7.97
C VAL A 424 -2.99 25.42 7.24
N ARG A 425 -4.13 25.78 6.64
CA ARG A 425 -4.31 27.08 5.98
C ARG A 425 -4.15 28.24 6.98
N ARG A 426 -4.71 28.10 8.18
CA ARG A 426 -4.58 29.10 9.26
C ARG A 426 -3.13 29.23 9.71
N GLU A 427 -2.45 28.13 9.98
CA GLU A 427 -1.05 28.14 10.42
C GLU A 427 -0.12 28.81 9.40
N ARG A 428 -0.34 28.55 8.11
CA ARG A 428 0.39 29.20 7.02
C ARG A 428 0.07 30.69 6.89
N MET A 429 -1.19 31.08 7.06
CA MET A 429 -1.57 32.50 7.09
C MET A 429 -0.90 33.22 8.26
N ILE A 430 -0.93 32.64 9.46
CA ILE A 430 -0.22 33.19 10.64
C ILE A 430 1.27 33.33 10.33
N THR A 431 1.89 32.32 9.72
CA THR A 431 3.34 32.38 9.40
C THR A 431 3.67 33.42 8.32
N ARG A 432 2.86 33.54 7.26
CA ARG A 432 3.11 34.49 6.15
C ARG A 432 2.77 35.93 6.50
N VAL A 433 1.76 36.13 7.35
CA VAL A 433 1.29 37.47 7.73
C VAL A 433 1.92 37.85 9.05
N GLU A 434 1.63 37.11 10.13
CA GLU A 434 1.94 37.52 11.50
C GLU A 434 3.42 37.40 11.89
N LYS A 435 4.19 36.57 11.18
CA LYS A 435 5.63 36.45 11.38
C LYS A 435 6.45 37.12 10.27
N SER A 436 5.81 37.84 9.37
CA SER A 436 6.55 38.60 8.36
C SER A 436 7.25 39.80 9.01
N GLU A 437 8.47 40.09 8.56
CA GLU A 437 9.25 41.23 9.02
C GLU A 437 8.49 42.56 8.84
N TYR A 438 7.70 42.67 7.77
CA TYR A 438 6.83 43.81 7.51
C TYR A 438 5.68 43.95 8.51
N PHE A 439 5.06 42.85 8.93
CA PHE A 439 3.99 42.90 9.94
C PHE A 439 4.56 43.13 11.34
N LEU A 440 5.69 42.50 11.67
CA LEU A 440 6.35 42.66 12.97
C LEU A 440 6.90 44.08 13.16
N SER A 441 7.54 44.66 12.14
CA SER A 441 7.97 46.06 12.18
C SER A 441 6.82 47.05 12.31
N HIS A 442 5.64 46.72 11.80
CA HIS A 442 4.42 47.53 11.99
C HIS A 442 3.78 47.35 13.38
N ILE A 443 4.13 46.28 14.10
CA ILE A 443 3.64 45.99 15.47
C ILE A 443 4.58 46.56 16.54
N GLU A 444 5.89 46.54 16.31
CA GLU A 444 6.87 47.04 17.27
C GLU A 444 6.85 48.57 17.42
N ASP A 445 6.27 49.29 16.45
CA ASP A 445 5.98 50.74 16.50
C ASP A 445 4.71 51.09 17.31
N ASP A 446 4.33 50.25 18.30
CA ASP A 446 3.25 50.53 19.27
C ASP A 446 3.58 51.79 20.11
N THR A 447 3.35 52.97 19.55
CA THR A 447 2.56 53.96 20.28
C THR A 447 1.11 53.52 20.17
N ASP A 448 0.49 53.20 21.30
CA ASP A 448 -0.94 52.89 21.47
C ASP A 448 -1.88 53.99 20.87
N PHE A 449 -1.99 54.17 19.55
CA PHE A 449 -3.00 55.01 18.86
C PHE A 449 -2.93 54.73 17.33
N PRO A 450 -4.00 54.69 16.50
CA PRO A 450 -5.44 54.92 16.70
C PRO A 450 -6.27 53.78 16.07
N ILE A 451 -5.86 52.50 16.14
CA ILE A 451 -6.53 51.40 15.39
C ILE A 451 -8.00 51.21 15.80
N THR A 452 -8.31 51.44 17.06
CA THR A 452 -9.69 51.47 17.53
C THR A 452 -10.45 52.67 16.98
N GLU A 453 -9.80 53.82 16.81
CA GLU A 453 -10.41 55.04 16.26
C GLU A 453 -10.62 54.93 14.74
N ILE A 454 -9.65 54.38 13.99
CA ILE A 454 -9.81 54.03 12.57
C ILE A 454 -10.94 53.02 12.39
N ALA A 455 -11.03 52.01 13.26
CA ALA A 455 -12.14 51.07 13.21
C ALA A 455 -13.48 51.74 13.53
N ILE A 456 -13.51 52.67 14.48
CA ILE A 456 -14.70 53.48 14.80
C ILE A 456 -15.07 54.39 13.62
N GLU A 457 -14.11 54.99 12.93
CA GLU A 457 -14.33 55.80 11.72
C GLU A 457 -14.86 54.94 10.56
N MET A 458 -14.26 53.77 10.31
CA MET A 458 -14.75 52.83 9.29
C MET A 458 -16.17 52.33 9.57
N ILE A 459 -16.52 52.19 10.85
CA ILE A 459 -17.90 51.87 11.24
C ILE A 459 -18.80 53.07 10.94
N LYS A 460 -18.44 54.29 11.37
CA LYS A 460 -19.24 55.50 11.09
C LYS A 460 -19.45 55.74 9.60
N ASP A 461 -18.47 55.41 8.77
CA ASP A 461 -18.52 55.61 7.33
C ASP A 461 -19.40 54.56 6.62
N ASN A 462 -19.41 53.30 7.09
CA ASN A 462 -20.24 52.23 6.52
C ASN A 462 -20.50 51.09 7.52
N PRO A 463 -21.44 51.26 8.47
CA PRO A 463 -21.62 50.35 9.59
C PRO A 463 -21.98 48.93 9.12
N CYS A 464 -22.92 48.82 8.18
CA CYS A 464 -23.44 47.55 7.69
C CYS A 464 -22.37 46.72 6.96
N ASN A 465 -21.54 47.34 6.12
CA ASN A 465 -20.48 46.65 5.41
C ASN A 465 -19.35 46.22 6.36
N PHE A 466 -19.03 47.06 7.35
CA PHE A 466 -18.09 46.70 8.41
C PHE A 466 -18.60 45.50 9.21
N ALA A 467 -19.87 45.50 9.66
CA ALA A 467 -20.46 44.40 10.41
C ALA A 467 -20.40 43.07 9.66
N LYS A 468 -20.72 43.10 8.36
CA LYS A 468 -20.63 41.92 7.48
C LYS A 468 -19.19 41.40 7.38
N THR A 469 -18.23 42.28 7.06
CA THR A 469 -16.82 41.93 6.92
C THR A 469 -16.24 41.42 8.24
N TRP A 470 -16.56 42.09 9.35
CA TRP A 470 -16.15 41.70 10.69
C TRP A 470 -16.70 40.32 11.06
N ASN A 471 -18.00 40.07 10.86
CA ASN A 471 -18.61 38.79 11.20
C ASN A 471 -18.03 37.64 10.37
N GLU A 472 -17.87 37.83 9.05
CA GLU A 472 -17.29 36.83 8.17
C GLU A 472 -15.84 36.48 8.56
N GLN A 473 -15.03 37.49 8.88
CA GLN A 473 -13.62 37.30 9.16
C GLN A 473 -13.37 36.86 10.62
N CYS A 474 -14.11 37.37 11.59
CA CYS A 474 -14.06 36.91 12.98
C CYS A 474 -14.47 35.45 13.12
N GLN A 475 -15.49 35.00 12.38
CA GLN A 475 -15.85 33.59 12.32
C GLN A 475 -14.71 32.72 11.77
N ARG A 476 -14.02 33.18 10.71
CA ARG A 476 -12.84 32.48 10.15
C ARG A 476 -11.70 32.38 11.16
N MET A 477 -11.51 33.41 12.00
CA MET A 477 -10.38 33.51 12.93
C MET A 477 -10.59 32.80 14.28
N ILE A 478 -11.80 32.80 14.86
CA ILE A 478 -12.00 32.47 16.29
C ILE A 478 -12.70 31.12 16.54
N GLN A 479 -13.35 30.51 15.55
CA GLN A 479 -14.04 29.19 15.66
C GLN A 479 -14.99 29.00 16.88
N LYS A 480 -15.40 30.08 17.57
CA LYS A 480 -16.44 30.04 18.60
C LYS A 480 -17.68 30.76 18.08
N PRO A 481 -18.88 30.17 18.21
CA PRO A 481 -20.10 30.86 17.88
C PRO A 481 -20.34 31.89 18.99
N GLU A 482 -20.51 33.15 18.59
CA GLU A 482 -21.27 34.20 19.31
C GLU A 482 -20.58 35.31 20.12
N PRO A 483 -19.42 35.21 20.81
CA PRO A 483 -19.02 36.29 21.74
C PRO A 483 -18.56 37.60 21.05
N TYR A 484 -18.37 37.58 19.72
CA TYR A 484 -17.81 38.70 18.95
C TYR A 484 -18.59 39.00 17.67
N LYS A 485 -19.85 38.57 17.55
CA LYS A 485 -20.68 38.88 16.38
C LYS A 485 -21.31 40.26 16.54
N ILE A 486 -21.13 41.15 15.57
CA ILE A 486 -21.83 42.43 15.49
C ILE A 486 -23.23 42.16 14.92
N ALA A 487 -24.26 42.84 15.44
CA ALA A 487 -25.60 42.73 14.89
C ALA A 487 -25.61 43.12 13.40
N GLU A 488 -26.25 42.30 12.56
CA GLU A 488 -26.53 42.66 11.17
C GLU A 488 -27.89 43.36 11.14
N SER A 489 -27.90 44.65 11.52
CA SER A 489 -29.08 45.51 11.52
C SER A 489 -28.98 46.54 10.39
N ASN A 490 -30.13 47.01 9.88
CA ASN A 490 -30.18 48.19 9.02
C ASN A 490 -30.12 49.49 9.85
N ASP A 491 -30.23 49.38 11.18
CA ASP A 491 -30.02 50.48 12.10
C ASP A 491 -28.53 50.60 12.43
N GLU A 492 -27.91 51.67 11.95
CA GLU A 492 -26.49 51.98 12.16
C GLU A 492 -26.14 52.10 13.65
N TRP A 493 -27.09 52.56 14.47
CA TRP A 493 -26.91 52.70 15.91
C TRP A 493 -26.79 51.34 16.62
N ASP A 494 -27.55 50.33 16.17
CA ASP A 494 -27.47 48.97 16.70
C ASP A 494 -26.13 48.30 16.36
N VAL A 495 -25.63 48.55 15.14
CA VAL A 495 -24.35 48.03 14.66
C VAL A 495 -23.19 48.63 15.46
N GLU A 496 -23.19 49.96 15.62
CA GLU A 496 -22.19 50.69 16.41
C GLU A 496 -22.16 50.22 17.87
N ASN A 497 -23.32 50.17 18.53
CA ASN A 497 -23.39 49.76 19.94
C ASN A 497 -22.97 48.31 20.16
N SER A 498 -23.31 47.41 19.24
CA SER A 498 -22.87 46.03 19.29
C SER A 498 -21.34 45.93 19.24
N PHE A 499 -20.69 46.75 18.42
CA PHE A 499 -19.23 46.79 18.34
C PHE A 499 -18.58 47.42 19.58
N TYR A 500 -19.12 48.53 20.09
CA TYR A 500 -18.65 49.15 21.33
C TYR A 500 -18.75 48.18 22.53
N PHE A 501 -19.84 47.42 22.60
CA PHE A 501 -20.01 46.38 23.62
C PHE A 501 -18.94 45.29 23.52
N ILE A 502 -18.59 44.86 22.31
CA ILE A 502 -17.52 43.87 22.07
C ILE A 502 -16.14 44.44 22.45
N LEU A 503 -15.86 45.69 22.06
CA LEU A 503 -14.62 46.40 22.41
C LEU A 503 -14.44 46.53 23.92
N ALA A 504 -15.49 46.93 24.65
CA ALA A 504 -15.45 47.10 26.09
C ALA A 504 -15.17 45.78 26.83
N ASN A 505 -15.73 44.66 26.35
CA ASN A 505 -15.64 43.36 27.01
C ASN A 505 -14.41 42.52 26.59
N ALA A 506 -13.75 42.86 25.49
CA ALA A 506 -12.64 42.05 24.95
C ALA A 506 -11.55 42.87 24.25
N LYS A 507 -11.29 44.09 24.73
CA LYS A 507 -10.38 45.09 24.14
C LYS A 507 -9.08 44.51 23.56
N ASN A 508 -8.34 43.71 24.32
CA ASN A 508 -7.05 43.16 23.87
C ASN A 508 -7.19 42.13 22.73
N LYS A 509 -8.27 41.31 22.76
CA LYS A 509 -8.53 40.31 21.70
C LYS A 509 -9.08 40.98 20.45
N VAL A 510 -10.00 41.93 20.62
CA VAL A 510 -10.60 42.73 19.55
C VAL A 510 -9.54 43.59 18.86
N GLY A 511 -8.63 44.21 19.61
CA GLY A 511 -7.49 44.96 19.07
C GLY A 511 -6.58 44.10 18.19
N ALA A 512 -6.26 42.88 18.61
CA ALA A 512 -5.47 41.95 17.79
C ALA A 512 -6.19 41.55 16.47
N ILE A 513 -7.52 41.39 16.53
CA ILE A 513 -8.35 41.09 15.35
C ILE A 513 -8.41 42.28 14.40
N LEU A 514 -8.65 43.49 14.91
CA LEU A 514 -8.68 44.73 14.13
C LEU A 514 -7.34 45.02 13.47
N LYS A 515 -6.23 44.85 14.21
CA LYS A 515 -4.86 44.94 13.68
C LYS A 515 -4.69 44.04 12.45
N ARG A 516 -5.15 42.78 12.52
CA ARG A 516 -5.10 41.83 11.40
C ARG A 516 -6.00 42.22 10.23
N LEU A 517 -7.22 42.70 10.48
CA LEU A 517 -8.16 43.12 9.43
C LEU A 517 -7.66 44.34 8.66
N LEU A 518 -7.14 45.34 9.36
CA LEU A 518 -6.55 46.52 8.75
C LEU A 518 -5.32 46.18 7.92
N TRP A 519 -4.46 45.27 8.41
CA TRP A 519 -3.31 44.80 7.62
C TRP A 519 -3.73 44.07 6.34
N LEU A 520 -4.75 43.20 6.41
CA LEU A 520 -5.30 42.50 5.25
C LEU A 520 -5.89 43.46 4.20
N ASN A 521 -6.56 44.52 4.65
CA ASN A 521 -7.09 45.57 3.78
C ASN A 521 -5.99 46.47 3.21
N TYR A 522 -4.98 46.85 4.02
CA TYR A 522 -3.90 47.74 3.62
C TYR A 522 -2.99 47.14 2.54
N THR A 523 -2.70 45.84 2.66
CA THR A 523 -1.78 45.16 1.75
C THR A 523 -2.44 44.69 0.45
N ASN A 524 -3.74 44.92 0.26
CA ASN A 524 -4.53 44.43 -0.89
C ASN A 524 -4.21 42.96 -1.21
N MET A 525 -4.04 42.17 -0.15
CA MET A 525 -3.37 40.87 -0.18
C MET A 525 -4.30 39.74 -0.65
N ASP A 526 -5.01 39.94 -1.74
CA ASP A 526 -5.68 38.85 -2.48
C ASP A 526 -4.66 37.76 -2.89
N ASP A 527 -3.39 38.17 -3.09
CA ASP A 527 -2.23 37.30 -3.37
C ASP A 527 -1.66 36.54 -2.15
N SER A 528 -2.13 36.82 -0.93
CA SER A 528 -1.68 36.10 0.29
C SER A 528 -2.47 34.83 0.59
N SER A 529 -3.47 34.51 -0.22
CA SER A 529 -4.29 33.32 -0.01
C SER A 529 -3.44 32.06 -0.25
N VAL A 530 -3.07 31.37 0.84
CA VAL A 530 -2.36 30.09 0.76
C VAL A 530 -3.11 29.18 -0.22
N SER A 531 -2.43 28.78 -1.29
CA SER A 531 -3.12 28.14 -2.40
C SER A 531 -3.66 26.78 -1.95
N SER A 532 -4.77 26.33 -2.53
CA SER A 532 -5.27 24.99 -2.20
C SER A 532 -4.26 23.89 -2.55
N THR A 533 -3.36 24.14 -3.50
CA THR A 533 -2.27 23.24 -3.88
C THR A 533 -1.23 23.13 -2.76
N GLU A 534 -0.78 24.26 -2.22
CA GLU A 534 0.16 24.30 -1.09
C GLU A 534 -0.38 23.59 0.15
N VAL A 535 -1.62 23.90 0.53
CA VAL A 535 -2.25 23.26 1.71
C VAL A 535 -2.38 21.76 1.51
N ARG A 536 -2.76 21.31 0.31
CA ARG A 536 -2.94 19.88 0.03
C ARG A 536 -1.59 19.15 -0.04
N SER A 537 -0.58 19.72 -0.66
CA SER A 537 0.76 19.11 -0.73
C SER A 537 1.39 18.98 0.65
N GLU A 538 1.20 19.96 1.53
CA GLU A 538 1.66 19.91 2.92
C GLU A 538 0.96 18.82 3.73
N ILE A 539 -0.38 18.72 3.62
CA ILE A 539 -1.13 17.63 4.26
C ILE A 539 -0.64 16.27 3.77
N ILE A 540 -0.43 16.10 2.46
CA ILE A 540 0.13 14.87 1.89
C ILE A 540 1.53 14.63 2.45
N THR A 541 2.38 15.64 2.48
CA THR A 541 3.75 15.53 3.02
C THR A 541 3.74 15.05 4.47
N GLU A 542 2.91 15.65 5.32
CA GLU A 542 2.81 15.29 6.72
C GLU A 542 2.29 13.86 6.91
N LEU A 543 1.27 13.47 6.15
CA LEU A 543 0.63 12.15 6.23
C LEU A 543 1.54 11.00 5.76
N PHE A 544 2.45 11.29 4.82
CA PHE A 544 3.27 10.27 4.18
C PHE A 544 4.78 10.42 4.47
N SER A 545 5.19 11.40 5.26
CA SER A 545 6.59 11.58 5.68
C SER A 545 7.16 10.27 6.24
N ARG A 546 8.37 9.87 5.82
CA ARG A 546 8.98 8.59 6.21
C ARG A 546 9.11 8.37 7.73
N GLU A 547 9.03 9.44 8.53
CA GLU A 547 9.06 9.38 10.00
C GLU A 547 7.68 9.15 10.64
N ARG A 548 6.59 9.33 9.91
CA ARG A 548 5.21 9.03 10.32
C ARG A 548 4.63 7.96 9.38
N ARG A 549 4.55 6.72 9.85
CA ARG A 549 4.03 5.59 9.06
C ARG A 549 2.70 5.84 8.37
N ALA A 550 2.52 5.04 7.31
CA ALA A 550 1.28 4.74 6.62
C ALA A 550 0.05 4.97 7.50
N VAL A 551 -0.60 6.11 7.30
CA VAL A 551 -1.96 6.31 7.77
C VAL A 551 -2.80 5.28 7.03
N GLN A 552 -3.22 4.23 7.74
CA GLN A 552 -4.36 3.42 7.29
C GLN A 552 -5.56 4.36 7.22
N LEU A 553 -5.84 4.84 6.02
CA LEU A 553 -7.09 5.54 5.75
C LEU A 553 -8.19 4.51 5.91
N ASN A 554 -8.91 4.58 7.03
CA ASN A 554 -10.19 3.93 7.18
C ASN A 554 -11.17 4.66 6.25
N ILE A 555 -11.13 4.29 4.97
CA ILE A 555 -12.12 4.74 3.99
C ILE A 555 -13.41 4.00 4.35
N PHE A 556 -14.44 4.77 4.71
CA PHE A 556 -15.79 4.29 5.01
C PHE A 556 -16.56 4.03 3.73
#